data_AF-A0A9X7CLU8-F1
#
_entry.id   AF-A0A9X7CLU8-F1
#
_cell.length_a   1.000
_cell.length_b   1.000
_cell.length_c   1.000
_cell.angle_alpha   90.00
_cell.angle_beta   90.00
_cell.angle_gamma   90.00
#
_symmetry.space_group_name_H-M   'P 1'
#
loop_
_entity.id
_entity.type
_entity.pdbx_description
1 polymer ?
#
loop_
_entity_poly.entity_id
_entity_poly.type
_entity_poly.pdbx_seq_one_letter_code
_entity_poly.pdbx_strand_id
1 'polypeptide(L)'
;MEQINLFDEQCNYEICDISKGNIKFTNIKKKFIELKVKVPMLAKSLYELEPSTDYDEAYELYLEYVQGIWLFYHSRDNTFSYEQAEIKCKESRDNQSEILIRVYLQSPNQFIPTNVIEYL
;
A
#
# COMPACT_ATOMS: atom_id res chain seq x y z
N MET A 1 -21.85 32.46 -5.96
CA MET A 1 -20.60 31.81 -6.44
C MET A 1 -20.17 30.90 -5.32
N GLU A 2 -20.39 29.59 -5.48
CA GLU A 2 -19.96 28.59 -4.50
C GLU A 2 -18.44 28.54 -4.48
N GLN A 3 -17.88 28.77 -3.29
CA GLN A 3 -16.48 28.49 -3.00
C GLN A 3 -16.37 26.98 -2.84
N ILE A 4 -15.80 26.30 -3.85
CA ILE A 4 -15.41 24.91 -3.71
C ILE A 4 -14.19 24.92 -2.79
N ASN A 5 -14.36 24.51 -1.53
CA ASN A 5 -13.26 24.27 -0.62
C ASN A 5 -12.36 23.18 -1.22
N LEU A 6 -11.22 23.58 -1.79
CA LEU A 6 -10.18 22.68 -2.30
C LEU A 6 -9.54 21.81 -1.19
N PHE A 7 -10.00 21.94 0.06
CA PHE A 7 -9.45 21.30 1.26
C PHE A 7 -10.45 20.35 1.97
N ASP A 8 -11.63 20.09 1.40
CA ASP A 8 -12.67 19.26 2.03
C ASP A 8 -12.69 17.78 1.58
N GLU A 9 -11.62 17.29 0.93
CA GLU A 9 -11.27 15.87 1.02
C GLU A 9 -10.09 15.73 1.98
N GLN A 10 -10.33 16.11 3.24
CA GLN A 10 -9.64 15.47 4.35
C GLN A 10 -10.00 13.98 4.22
N CYS A 11 -9.18 13.22 3.49
CA CYS A 11 -9.35 11.78 3.37
C CYS A 11 -9.45 11.26 4.80
N ASN A 12 -10.62 10.76 5.19
CA ASN A 12 -10.76 10.01 6.41
C ASN A 12 -9.99 8.70 6.17
N TYR A 13 -8.67 8.75 6.35
CA TYR A 13 -7.80 7.61 6.23
C TYR A 13 -8.20 6.64 7.34
N GLU A 14 -9.01 5.63 7.05
CA GLU A 14 -9.10 4.50 7.96
C GLU A 14 -7.70 3.86 8.00
N ILE A 15 -7.03 4.10 9.12
CA ILE A 15 -5.81 3.40 9.50
C ILE A 15 -6.21 1.93 9.67
N CYS A 16 -5.44 1.03 9.05
CA CYS A 16 -5.71 -0.40 9.15
C CYS A 16 -5.84 -0.85 10.61
N ASP A 17 -7.02 -1.34 10.97
CA ASP A 17 -7.29 -2.01 12.24
C ASP A 17 -7.07 -3.51 12.04
N ILE A 18 -5.89 -3.98 12.43
CA ILE A 18 -5.48 -5.39 12.29
C ILE A 18 -6.49 -6.34 12.97
N SER A 19 -7.21 -5.88 14.01
CA SER A 19 -8.19 -6.71 14.72
C SER A 19 -9.41 -7.06 13.86
N LYS A 20 -9.70 -6.27 12.81
CA LYS A 20 -10.78 -6.53 11.84
C LYS A 20 -10.35 -7.49 10.73
N GLY A 21 -9.05 -7.73 10.57
CA GLY A 21 -8.51 -8.55 9.49
C GLY A 21 -8.61 -10.05 9.75
N ASN A 22 -8.85 -10.83 8.70
CA ASN A 22 -8.74 -12.28 8.77
C ASN A 22 -7.26 -12.69 8.77
N ILE A 23 -6.73 -12.99 9.95
CA ILE A 23 -5.32 -13.35 10.13
C ILE A 23 -5.05 -14.74 9.54
N LYS A 24 -4.23 -14.76 8.48
CA LYS A 24 -3.79 -15.96 7.78
C LYS A 24 -2.33 -16.27 8.12
N PHE A 25 -1.91 -17.51 7.82
CA PHE A 25 -0.55 -17.98 8.08
C PHE A 25 0.08 -18.53 6.81
N THR A 26 1.33 -18.15 6.57
CA THR A 26 2.17 -18.83 5.58
C THR A 26 2.62 -20.19 6.10
N ASN A 27 3.18 -21.04 5.23
CA ASN A 27 3.73 -22.35 5.59
C ASN A 27 4.86 -22.26 6.66
N ILE A 28 5.53 -21.11 6.75
CA ILE A 28 6.56 -20.82 7.76
C ILE A 28 6.01 -20.04 8.97
N LYS A 29 4.69 -20.08 9.20
CA LYS A 29 3.97 -19.45 10.32
C LYS A 29 4.08 -17.91 10.38
N LYS A 30 4.46 -17.23 9.30
CA LYS A 30 4.30 -15.77 9.20
C LYS A 30 2.82 -15.40 9.16
N LYS A 31 2.38 -14.55 10.09
CA LYS A 31 1.03 -13.98 10.13
C LYS A 31 0.89 -12.89 9.10
N PHE A 32 -0.20 -12.89 8.34
CA PHE A 32 -0.53 -11.83 7.41
C PHE A 32 -2.03 -11.54 7.38
N ILE A 33 -2.37 -10.37 6.87
CA ILE A 33 -3.72 -10.01 6.43
C ILE A 33 -3.67 -9.62 4.96
N GLU A 34 -4.80 -9.74 4.30
CA GLU A 34 -4.98 -9.26 2.93
C GLU A 34 -6.05 -8.18 2.95
N LEU A 35 -5.81 -7.13 2.19
CA LEU A 35 -6.61 -5.93 2.22
C LEU A 35 -6.86 -5.47 0.80
N LYS A 36 -8.01 -4.83 0.60
CA LYS A 36 -8.25 -3.96 -0.54
C LYS A 36 -8.04 -2.52 -0.09
N VAL A 37 -7.21 -1.77 -0.80
CA VAL A 37 -6.78 -0.42 -0.42
C VAL A 37 -6.78 0.51 -1.63
N LYS A 38 -6.67 1.82 -1.39
CA LYS A 38 -6.23 2.80 -2.39
C LYS A 38 -4.85 3.34 -2.02
N VAL A 39 -3.91 3.30 -2.95
CA VAL A 39 -2.55 3.81 -2.68
C VAL A 39 -2.60 5.34 -2.51
N PRO A 40 -2.05 5.89 -1.41
CA PRO A 40 -2.01 7.33 -1.18
C PRO A 40 -1.25 8.07 -2.28
N MET A 41 -1.80 9.18 -2.77
CA MET A 41 -1.14 10.04 -3.79
C MET A 41 0.24 10.56 -3.36
N LEU A 42 0.48 10.62 -2.05
CA LEU A 42 1.73 11.06 -1.46
C LEU A 42 2.85 10.04 -1.60
N ALA A 43 2.56 8.75 -1.82
CA ALA A 43 3.58 7.75 -2.08
C ALA A 43 4.23 8.04 -3.45
N LYS A 44 5.56 8.18 -3.53
CA LYS A 44 6.30 8.55 -4.75
C LYS A 44 7.39 7.54 -5.06
N SER A 45 7.62 7.23 -6.34
CA SER A 45 8.78 6.45 -6.74
C SER A 45 10.04 7.33 -6.78
N LEU A 46 11.23 6.71 -6.82
CA LEU A 46 12.50 7.44 -6.96
C LEU A 46 12.53 8.37 -8.18
N TYR A 47 11.86 8.01 -9.28
CA TYR A 47 11.82 8.81 -10.50
C TYR A 47 10.96 10.07 -10.39
N GLU A 48 10.18 10.18 -9.30
CA GLU A 48 9.27 11.30 -9.03
C GLU A 48 9.82 12.26 -7.96
N LEU A 49 10.99 11.94 -7.41
CA LEU A 49 11.65 12.69 -6.36
C LEU A 49 12.93 13.34 -6.88
N GLU A 50 13.34 14.42 -6.22
CA GLU A 50 14.64 15.03 -6.50
C GLU A 50 15.75 14.03 -6.14
N PRO A 51 16.79 13.89 -6.99
CA PRO A 51 17.88 12.97 -6.72
C PRO A 51 18.55 13.26 -5.37
N SER A 52 18.38 12.34 -4.43
CA SER A 52 19.00 12.38 -3.11
C SER A 52 19.31 10.98 -2.62
N THR A 53 20.23 10.89 -1.65
CA THR A 53 20.48 9.67 -0.87
C THR A 53 19.87 9.74 0.52
N ASP A 54 19.21 10.85 0.85
CA ASP A 54 18.56 11.05 2.13
C ASP A 54 17.27 10.23 2.21
N TYR A 55 16.83 9.99 3.44
CA TYR A 55 15.55 9.36 3.73
C TYR A 55 14.39 10.22 3.22
N ASP A 56 13.44 9.59 2.52
CA ASP A 56 12.24 10.24 2.01
C ASP A 56 10.99 9.43 2.36
N GLU A 57 10.10 10.00 3.16
CA GLU A 57 8.88 9.33 3.64
C GLU A 57 7.93 8.91 2.50
N ALA A 58 7.86 9.71 1.43
CA ALA A 58 7.02 9.40 0.28
C ALA A 58 7.56 8.19 -0.49
N TYR A 59 8.89 8.07 -0.59
CA TYR A 59 9.52 6.90 -1.18
C TYR A 59 9.36 5.63 -0.34
N GLU A 60 9.58 5.73 0.97
CA GLU A 60 9.39 4.59 1.87
C GLU A 60 7.95 4.10 1.86
N LEU A 61 6.98 5.02 1.87
CA LEU A 61 5.57 4.65 1.74
C LEU A 61 5.31 3.94 0.41
N TYR A 62 5.90 4.41 -0.69
CA TYR A 62 5.78 3.76 -1.99
C TYR A 62 6.32 2.32 -1.95
N LEU A 63 7.51 2.11 -1.39
CA LEU A 63 8.11 0.78 -1.26
C LEU A 63 7.24 -0.17 -0.44
N GLU A 64 6.63 0.29 0.65
CA GLU A 64 5.74 -0.53 1.47
C GLU A 64 4.49 -0.99 0.72
N TYR A 65 3.87 -0.10 -0.08
CA TYR A 65 2.74 -0.50 -0.95
C TYR A 65 3.18 -1.44 -2.07
N VAL A 66 4.32 -1.18 -2.72
CA VAL A 66 4.88 -2.08 -3.75
C VAL A 66 5.13 -3.46 -3.17
N GLN A 67 5.75 -3.54 -1.98
CA GLN A 67 6.00 -4.78 -1.27
C GLN A 67 4.67 -5.51 -0.97
N GLY A 68 3.66 -4.80 -0.49
CA GLY A 68 2.34 -5.38 -0.19
C GLY A 68 1.65 -5.94 -1.43
N ILE A 69 1.72 -5.22 -2.56
CA ILE A 69 1.19 -5.66 -3.86
C ILE A 69 1.95 -6.91 -4.30
N TRP A 70 3.28 -6.86 -4.33
CA TRP A 70 4.12 -7.98 -4.73
C TRP A 70 3.82 -9.23 -3.89
N LEU A 71 3.75 -9.11 -2.55
CA LEU A 71 3.42 -10.24 -1.66
C LEU A 71 2.05 -10.86 -1.95
N PHE A 72 1.08 -10.05 -2.35
CA PHE A 72 -0.25 -10.54 -2.71
C PHE A 72 -0.22 -11.31 -4.03
N TYR A 73 0.24 -10.69 -5.10
CA TYR A 73 0.19 -11.25 -6.46
C TYR A 73 1.21 -12.37 -6.65
N HIS A 74 2.44 -12.19 -6.19
CA HIS A 74 3.51 -13.19 -6.33
C HIS A 74 3.17 -14.52 -5.63
N SER A 75 2.42 -14.47 -4.52
CA SER A 75 1.99 -15.71 -3.84
C SER A 75 0.94 -16.53 -4.58
N ARG A 76 0.31 -15.93 -5.60
CA ARG A 76 -0.70 -16.55 -6.47
C ARG A 76 -0.11 -16.89 -7.83
N ASP A 77 0.86 -16.10 -8.28
CA ASP A 77 1.61 -16.28 -9.51
C ASP A 77 3.09 -15.92 -9.27
N ASN A 78 3.94 -16.95 -9.17
CA ASN A 78 5.38 -16.77 -8.92
C ASN A 78 6.12 -16.09 -10.09
N THR A 79 5.48 -15.91 -11.25
CA THR A 79 6.06 -15.14 -12.36
C THR A 79 5.84 -13.64 -12.21
N PHE A 80 4.97 -13.21 -11.29
CA PHE A 80 4.74 -11.81 -11.00
C PHE A 80 5.98 -11.17 -10.37
N SER A 81 6.63 -10.26 -11.09
CA SER A 81 7.88 -9.63 -10.68
C SER A 81 7.67 -8.43 -9.76
N TYR A 82 8.73 -7.99 -9.09
CA TYR A 82 8.69 -6.77 -8.29
C TYR A 82 8.47 -5.51 -9.15
N GLU A 83 9.08 -5.47 -10.34
CA GLU A 83 8.87 -4.39 -11.32
C GLU A 83 7.39 -4.29 -11.76
N GLN A 84 6.71 -5.43 -11.95
CA GLN A 84 5.27 -5.43 -12.21
C GLN A 84 4.47 -4.86 -11.02
N ALA A 85 4.92 -5.08 -9.79
CA ALA A 85 4.31 -4.47 -8.61
C ALA A 85 4.51 -2.96 -8.58
N GLU A 86 5.69 -2.45 -8.95
CA GLU A 86 5.98 -1.02 -9.04
C GLU A 86 5.08 -0.30 -10.06
N ILE A 87 4.95 -0.89 -11.26
CA ILE A 87 4.06 -0.40 -12.32
C ILE A 87 2.63 -0.36 -11.79
N LYS A 88 2.14 -1.46 -11.21
CA LYS A 88 0.78 -1.57 -10.72
C LYS A 88 0.49 -0.64 -9.53
N CYS A 89 1.49 -0.38 -8.68
CA CYS A 89 1.41 0.57 -7.59
C CYS A 89 1.22 1.99 -8.13
N LYS A 90 2.07 2.41 -9.08
CA LYS A 90 1.98 3.73 -9.71
C LYS A 90 0.65 3.91 -10.46
N GLU A 91 0.26 2.94 -11.28
CA GLU A 91 -1.01 3.00 -12.02
C GLU A 91 -2.23 3.07 -11.09
N SER A 92 -2.24 2.28 -10.01
CA SER A 92 -3.37 2.31 -9.06
C SER A 92 -3.41 3.60 -8.25
N ARG A 93 -2.25 4.11 -7.84
CA ARG A 93 -2.13 5.42 -7.19
C ARG A 93 -2.62 6.54 -8.10
N ASP A 94 -2.09 6.64 -9.32
CA ASP A 94 -2.38 7.76 -10.23
C ASP A 94 -3.86 7.77 -10.65
N ASN A 95 -4.47 6.60 -10.80
CA ASN A 95 -5.89 6.46 -11.11
C ASN A 95 -6.79 6.42 -9.87
N GLN A 96 -6.22 6.47 -8.66
CA GLN A 96 -6.91 6.25 -7.38
C GLN A 96 -7.82 5.00 -7.39
N SER A 97 -7.35 3.94 -8.06
CA SER A 97 -8.05 2.67 -8.19
C SER A 97 -7.73 1.74 -7.02
N GLU A 98 -8.67 0.84 -6.75
CA GLU A 98 -8.54 -0.14 -5.67
C GLU A 98 -7.51 -1.21 -6.06
N ILE A 99 -6.69 -1.61 -5.09
CA ILE A 99 -5.68 -2.65 -5.28
C ILE A 99 -5.63 -3.58 -4.06
N LEU A 100 -5.25 -4.82 -4.33
CA LEU A 100 -5.13 -5.87 -3.33
C LEU A 100 -3.68 -5.94 -2.84
N ILE A 101 -3.51 -5.93 -1.52
CA ILE A 101 -2.21 -6.03 -0.87
C ILE A 101 -2.22 -7.12 0.20
N ARG A 102 -1.03 -7.60 0.53
CA ARG A 102 -0.79 -8.49 1.67
C ARG A 102 0.21 -7.83 2.61
N VAL A 103 -0.11 -7.83 3.91
CA VAL A 103 0.74 -7.22 4.95
C VAL A 103 1.12 -8.28 5.98
N TYR A 104 2.42 -8.43 6.25
CA TYR A 104 2.90 -9.28 7.33
C TYR A 104 2.80 -8.59 8.69
N LEU A 105 2.31 -9.29 9.71
CA LEU A 105 1.99 -8.74 11.04
C LEU A 105 3.09 -8.96 12.10
N GLN A 106 4.35 -9.15 11.69
CA GLN A 106 5.40 -9.69 12.59
C GLN A 106 6.61 -8.77 12.82
N SER A 107 6.57 -7.52 12.38
CA SER A 107 7.71 -6.59 12.49
C SER A 107 7.47 -5.52 13.56
N PRO A 108 8.49 -5.13 14.35
CA PRO A 108 8.37 -4.04 15.33
C PRO A 108 8.12 -2.66 14.68
N ASN A 109 8.58 -2.46 13.44
CA ASN A 109 8.24 -1.30 12.60
C ASN A 109 7.24 -1.74 11.53
N GLN A 110 6.05 -2.14 11.96
CA GLN A 110 5.04 -2.68 11.06
C GLN A 110 4.49 -1.58 10.16
N PHE A 111 4.53 -1.80 8.85
CA PHE A 111 3.74 -1.03 7.90
C PHE A 111 2.24 -1.17 8.20
N ILE A 112 1.59 -0.03 8.43
CA ILE A 112 0.15 0.06 8.64
C ILE A 112 -0.44 0.78 7.42
N PRO A 113 -1.08 0.07 6.49
CA PRO A 113 -1.71 0.70 5.35
C PRO A 113 -2.77 1.69 5.78
N THR A 114 -2.89 2.76 5.01
CA THR A 114 -4.01 3.69 5.07
C THR A 114 -4.94 3.45 3.88
N ASN A 115 -6.12 4.08 3.90
CA ASN A 115 -7.16 3.94 2.87
C ASN A 115 -7.61 2.48 2.67
N VAL A 116 -7.84 1.77 3.77
CA VAL A 116 -8.40 0.41 3.72
C VAL A 116 -9.87 0.48 3.31
N ILE A 117 -10.20 -0.23 2.23
CA ILE A 117 -11.56 -0.36 1.71
C ILE A 117 -12.22 -1.63 2.24
N GLU A 118 -11.45 -2.73 2.32
CA GLU A 118 -11.98 -4.04 2.69
C GLU A 118 -10.90 -4.94 3.32
N TYR A 119 -11.29 -5.77 4.27
CA TYR A 119 -10.48 -6.85 4.86
C TYR A 119 -10.90 -8.20 4.25
N LEU A 120 -9.94 -9.00 3.76
CA LEU A 120 -10.16 -10.21 2.94
C LEU A 120 -9.77 -11.53 3.63
#